data_AF-A0A919KAB8-F1
#
_entry.id   AF-A0A919KAB8-F1
#
_cell.length_a   1.000
_cell.length_b   1.000
_cell.length_c   1.000
_cell.angle_alpha   90.00
_cell.angle_beta   90.00
_cell.angle_gamma   90.00
#
_symmetry.space_group_name_H-M   'P 1'
#
loop_
_entity.id
_entity.type
_entity.pdbx_description
1 polymer ?
#
loop_
_entity_poly.entity_id
_entity_poly.type
_entity_poly.pdbx_seq_one_letter_code
_entity_poly.pdbx_strand_id
1 'polypeptide(L)'
;MELIGGGNAGELWPRPGRLFVVSEAHTFHVFAEAIDDAFARWDRSHLHEFTLPDGRRVTEFRYIEDIDPDRELDADTLTLGELLQAGDEFGYTFDLGDNWRHRCRVDGQDLDPRRVLGTVPDRPLPYWGWGVIPDAYGRLFDGDDGQTPIPDPDEPWPWANAPEPSIVTWHHPGHYTRTRNHATDRYNE
;
A
#
# COMPACT_ATOMS: atom_id res chain seq x y z
N MET A 1 5.67 -3.94 6.67
CA MET A 1 4.32 -3.36 6.70
C MET A 1 3.37 -4.28 5.95
N GLU A 2 2.14 -4.43 6.43
CA GLU A 2 1.10 -5.27 5.84
C GLU A 2 -0.20 -4.47 5.67
N LEU A 3 -0.83 -4.55 4.49
CA LEU A 3 -2.17 -4.02 4.25
C LEU A 3 -3.19 -4.98 4.85
N ILE A 4 -3.92 -4.50 5.85
CA ILE A 4 -4.94 -5.26 6.57
C ILE A 4 -6.23 -5.32 5.74
N GLY A 5 -6.68 -4.18 5.21
CA GLY A 5 -7.94 -4.07 4.50
C GLY A 5 -8.42 -2.64 4.36
N GLY A 6 -9.54 -2.44 3.68
CA GLY A 6 -10.14 -1.12 3.43
C GLY A 6 -11.06 -1.11 2.21
N GLY A 7 -11.86 -0.06 2.09
CA GLY A 7 -12.83 0.17 1.04
C GLY A 7 -13.68 -1.07 0.74
N ASN A 8 -13.96 -1.28 -0.54
CA ASN A 8 -14.70 -2.43 -1.04
C ASN A 8 -13.88 -3.74 -1.04
N ALA A 9 -12.58 -3.69 -0.75
CA ALA A 9 -11.73 -4.88 -0.71
C ALA A 9 -11.91 -5.70 0.59
N GLY A 10 -12.46 -5.08 1.65
CA GLY A 10 -12.68 -5.73 2.93
C GLY A 10 -11.39 -6.11 3.65
N GLU A 11 -11.47 -7.08 4.56
CA GLU A 11 -10.32 -7.64 5.29
C GLU A 11 -9.55 -8.61 4.39
N LEU A 12 -8.25 -8.41 4.26
CA LEU A 12 -7.40 -9.14 3.32
C LEU A 12 -6.67 -10.30 3.99
N TRP A 13 -6.68 -11.45 3.33
CA TRP A 13 -5.82 -12.59 3.66
C TRP A 13 -5.47 -13.42 2.42
N PRO A 14 -4.18 -13.78 2.19
CA PRO A 14 -3.00 -13.28 2.91
C PRO A 14 -2.80 -11.77 2.66
N ARG A 15 -2.24 -11.08 3.66
CA ARG A 15 -2.06 -9.62 3.60
C ARG A 15 -0.95 -9.24 2.62
N PRO A 16 -1.22 -8.34 1.65
CA PRO A 16 -0.16 -7.74 0.83
C PRO A 16 0.80 -6.96 1.72
N GLY A 17 2.10 -7.06 1.47
CA GLY A 17 3.09 -6.44 2.33
C GLY A 17 4.25 -5.81 1.60
N ARG A 18 4.89 -4.85 2.25
CA ARG A 18 6.04 -4.09 1.76
C ARG A 18 7.09 -3.99 2.85
N LEU A 19 8.36 -4.12 2.45
CA LEU A 19 9.51 -3.75 3.27
C LEU A 19 10.04 -2.41 2.79
N PHE A 20 10.21 -1.50 3.74
CA PHE A 20 10.77 -0.17 3.50
C PHE A 20 12.14 -0.10 4.14
N VAL A 21 13.06 0.58 3.47
CA VAL A 21 14.17 1.23 4.16
C VAL A 21 13.75 2.66 4.48
N VAL A 22 14.05 3.11 5.68
CA VAL A 22 13.78 4.47 6.16
C VAL A 22 15.00 5.01 6.88
N SER A 23 15.09 6.32 6.99
CA SER A 23 16.02 7.03 7.87
C SER A 23 15.26 7.55 9.09
N GLU A 24 15.91 7.59 10.25
CA GLU A 24 15.36 8.23 11.45
C GLU A 24 14.95 9.68 11.22
N ALA A 25 15.63 10.37 10.29
CA ALA A 25 15.37 11.77 9.95
C ALA A 25 14.19 11.99 8.98
N HIS A 26 13.60 10.93 8.43
CA HIS A 26 12.40 11.08 7.59
C HIS A 26 11.22 11.50 8.44
N THR A 27 10.41 12.43 7.94
CA THR A 27 9.16 12.82 8.61
C THR A 27 8.06 11.79 8.36
N PHE A 28 7.05 11.78 9.22
CA PHE A 28 5.88 10.94 9.03
C PHE A 28 5.13 11.28 7.74
N HIS A 29 5.05 12.56 7.35
CA HIS A 29 4.48 12.98 6.07
C HIS A 29 5.19 12.32 4.88
N VAL A 30 6.51 12.43 4.82
CA VAL A 30 7.32 11.83 3.73
C VAL A 30 7.18 10.31 3.70
N PHE A 31 6.99 9.68 4.88
CA PHE A 31 6.73 8.26 4.96
C PHE A 31 5.32 7.87 4.51
N ALA A 32 4.28 8.64 4.85
CA ALA A 32 2.93 8.45 4.35
C ALA A 32 2.89 8.46 2.82
N GLU A 33 3.53 9.46 2.20
CA GLU A 33 3.61 9.56 0.75
C GLU A 33 4.23 8.30 0.09
N ALA A 34 5.29 7.76 0.72
CA ALA A 34 5.96 6.56 0.23
C ALA A 34 5.13 5.28 0.45
N ILE A 35 4.34 5.21 1.52
CA ILE A 35 3.40 4.11 1.74
C ILE A 35 2.33 4.11 0.65
N ASP A 36 1.73 5.27 0.43
CA ASP A 36 0.70 5.45 -0.58
C ASP A 36 1.21 5.09 -1.98
N ASP A 37 2.44 5.47 -2.33
CA ASP A 37 3.10 5.05 -3.58
C ASP A 37 3.25 3.53 -3.65
N ALA A 38 3.78 2.91 -2.58
CA ALA A 38 4.04 1.48 -2.53
C ALA A 38 2.77 0.61 -2.62
N PHE A 39 1.63 1.18 -2.23
CA PHE A 39 0.30 0.57 -2.29
C PHE A 39 -0.61 1.20 -3.35
N ALA A 40 -0.07 1.93 -4.32
CA ALA A 40 -0.81 2.50 -5.46
C ALA A 40 -2.05 3.33 -5.05
N ARG A 41 -1.97 4.04 -3.94
CA ARG A 41 -2.96 5.03 -3.49
C ARG A 41 -2.67 6.34 -4.20
N TRP A 42 -3.33 6.58 -5.32
CA TRP A 42 -3.04 7.73 -6.18
C TRP A 42 -3.89 8.97 -5.81
N ASP A 43 -5.03 8.78 -5.16
CA ASP A 43 -5.93 9.87 -4.78
C ASP A 43 -5.50 10.53 -3.45
N ARG A 44 -4.48 11.39 -3.51
CA ARG A 44 -3.88 12.03 -2.32
C ARG A 44 -4.74 13.11 -1.67
N SER A 45 -5.97 13.31 -2.14
CA SER A 45 -6.89 14.31 -1.58
C SER A 45 -7.52 13.88 -0.26
N HIS A 46 -7.29 12.63 0.16
CA HIS A 46 -7.82 12.08 1.39
C HIS A 46 -6.90 12.27 2.59
N LEU A 47 -7.51 12.40 3.77
CA LEU A 47 -6.80 12.43 5.03
C LEU A 47 -6.21 11.06 5.36
N HIS A 48 -5.06 11.07 6.03
CA HIS A 48 -4.40 9.88 6.56
C HIS A 48 -3.86 10.14 7.97
N GLU A 49 -3.61 9.06 8.70
CA GLU A 49 -3.00 9.14 10.04
C GLU A 49 -2.15 7.92 10.36
N PHE A 50 -1.18 8.11 11.25
CA PHE A 50 -0.51 7.03 11.96
C PHE A 50 -1.08 6.91 13.37
N THR A 51 -1.18 5.69 13.88
CA THR A 51 -1.52 5.43 15.29
C THR A 51 -0.30 4.82 15.97
N LEU A 52 0.28 5.53 16.92
CA LEU A 52 1.47 5.11 17.67
C LEU A 52 1.15 4.05 18.74
N PRO A 53 2.16 3.32 19.26
CA PRO A 53 1.95 2.29 20.29
C PRO A 53 1.27 2.80 21.57
N ASP A 54 1.46 4.07 21.90
CA ASP A 54 0.87 4.73 23.07
C ASP A 54 -0.53 5.32 22.80
N GLY A 55 -1.05 5.15 21.59
CA GLY A 55 -2.38 5.61 21.18
C GLY A 55 -2.44 7.06 20.70
N ARG A 56 -1.31 7.80 20.68
CA ARG A 56 -1.25 9.10 19.99
C ARG A 56 -1.36 8.92 18.48
N ARG A 57 -1.88 9.94 17.81
CA ARG A 57 -2.04 9.98 16.36
C ARG A 57 -1.07 10.97 15.75
N VAL A 58 -0.45 10.60 14.64
CA VAL A 58 0.37 11.51 13.83
C VAL A 58 -0.37 11.77 12.53
N THR A 59 -0.68 13.04 12.23
CA THR A 59 -1.46 13.46 11.06
C THR A 59 -1.04 14.87 10.63
N GLU A 60 -1.52 15.34 9.49
CA GLU A 60 -1.09 16.61 8.90
C GLU A 60 -1.92 17.78 9.44
N PHE A 61 -1.31 18.60 10.31
CA PHE A 61 -2.00 19.68 11.01
C PHE A 61 -2.63 20.72 10.07
N ARG A 62 -2.09 20.85 8.86
CA ARG A 62 -2.61 21.77 7.83
C ARG A 62 -4.02 21.45 7.34
N TYR A 63 -4.57 20.27 7.66
CA TYR A 63 -5.89 19.83 7.20
C TYR A 63 -6.91 19.59 8.33
N ILE A 64 -6.55 19.91 9.57
CA ILE A 64 -7.40 19.74 10.75
C ILE A 64 -7.47 21.06 11.52
N GLU A 65 -8.67 21.42 11.95
CA GLU A 65 -8.93 22.71 12.62
C GLU A 65 -8.81 22.63 14.14
N ASP A 66 -9.29 21.53 14.74
CA ASP A 66 -9.36 21.34 16.19
C ASP A 66 -8.33 20.30 16.66
N ILE A 67 -7.07 20.73 16.81
CA ILE A 67 -5.97 19.88 17.26
C ILE A 67 -6.07 19.60 18.77
N ASP A 68 -6.05 18.33 19.15
CA ASP A 68 -5.84 17.89 20.54
C ASP A 68 -4.33 17.67 20.80
N PRO A 69 -3.61 18.61 21.44
CA PRO A 69 -2.16 18.54 21.58
C PRO A 69 -1.68 17.39 22.47
N ASP A 70 -2.55 16.79 23.28
CA ASP A 70 -2.21 15.63 24.11
C ASP A 70 -2.30 14.32 23.32
N ARG A 71 -3.01 14.32 22.20
CA ARG A 71 -3.32 13.11 21.41
C ARG A 71 -2.85 13.17 19.97
N GLU A 72 -2.61 14.35 19.44
CA GLU A 72 -2.33 14.58 18.03
C GLU A 72 -0.98 15.26 17.86
N LEU A 73 -0.25 14.76 16.87
CA LEU A 73 1.13 15.09 16.58
C LEU A 73 1.24 15.41 15.09
N ASP A 74 2.11 16.37 14.76
CA ASP A 74 2.22 16.88 13.40
C ASP A 74 3.15 16.01 12.54
N ALA A 75 2.59 15.43 11.47
CA ALA A 75 3.30 14.58 10.53
C ALA A 75 4.32 15.34 9.68
N ASP A 76 4.11 16.65 9.47
CA ASP A 76 4.98 17.48 8.64
C ASP A 76 6.32 17.80 9.33
N THR A 77 6.35 17.77 10.67
CA THR A 77 7.50 18.20 11.47
C THR A 77 8.18 17.07 12.23
N LEU A 78 7.43 16.10 12.74
CA LEU A 78 8.00 15.02 13.55
C LEU A 78 8.61 13.93 12.68
N THR A 79 9.76 13.44 13.12
CA THR A 79 10.53 12.41 12.43
C THR A 79 10.29 11.01 13.00
N LEU A 80 10.56 9.99 12.20
CA LEU A 80 10.39 8.60 12.60
C LEU A 80 11.24 8.25 13.83
N GLY A 81 12.50 8.73 13.89
CA GLY A 81 13.41 8.46 15.00
C GLY A 81 13.04 9.16 16.30
N GLU A 82 12.23 10.22 16.25
CA GLU A 82 11.74 10.90 17.46
C GLU A 82 10.61 10.10 18.15
N LEU A 83 9.81 9.36 17.38
CA LEU A 83 8.58 8.73 17.88
C LEU A 83 8.58 7.21 17.87
N LEU A 84 9.48 6.57 17.11
CA LEU A 84 9.51 5.12 16.95
C LEU A 84 10.86 4.53 17.37
N GLN A 85 10.80 3.33 17.90
CA GLN A 85 11.95 2.53 18.30
C GLN A 85 11.94 1.18 17.57
N ALA A 86 13.11 0.56 17.51
CA ALA A 86 13.28 -0.78 16.99
C ALA A 86 12.33 -1.77 17.70
N GLY A 87 11.53 -2.49 16.91
CA GLY A 87 10.54 -3.45 17.42
C GLY A 87 9.14 -2.87 17.64
N ASP A 88 8.94 -1.56 17.57
CA ASP A 88 7.61 -0.95 17.72
C ASP A 88 6.64 -1.44 16.64
N GLU A 89 5.38 -1.61 17.03
CA GLU A 89 4.27 -1.86 16.13
C GLU A 89 3.30 -0.67 16.16
N PHE A 90 2.90 -0.19 14.99
CA PHE A 90 2.06 0.99 14.84
C PHE A 90 1.12 0.84 13.64
N GLY A 91 0.07 1.66 13.59
CA GLY A 91 -0.90 1.69 12.50
C GLY A 91 -0.60 2.81 11.52
N TYR A 92 -0.97 2.60 10.25
CA TYR A 92 -1.16 3.67 9.27
C TYR A 92 -2.51 3.47 8.59
N THR A 93 -3.30 4.54 8.46
CA THR A 93 -4.59 4.51 7.78
C THR A 93 -4.59 5.56 6.70
N PHE A 94 -4.71 5.13 5.45
CA PHE A 94 -4.95 6.00 4.30
C PHE A 94 -6.45 6.10 4.04
N ASP A 95 -6.91 7.29 3.66
CA ASP A 95 -8.33 7.61 3.44
C ASP A 95 -9.19 7.24 4.65
N LEU A 96 -9.40 8.21 5.54
CA LEU A 96 -10.21 8.00 6.75
C LEU A 96 -11.68 7.65 6.46
N GLY A 97 -12.17 7.85 5.22
CA GLY A 97 -13.49 7.42 4.78
C GLY A 97 -13.50 5.93 4.45
N ASP A 98 -12.62 5.49 3.55
CA ASP A 98 -12.53 4.09 3.11
C ASP A 98 -11.70 3.19 4.04
N ASN A 99 -10.96 3.78 4.99
CA ASN A 99 -10.26 3.11 6.08
C ASN A 99 -9.27 2.04 5.61
N TRP A 100 -8.36 2.42 4.69
CA TRP A 100 -7.27 1.57 4.23
C TRP A 100 -6.19 1.44 5.31
N ARG A 101 -6.27 0.37 6.09
CA ARG A 101 -5.46 0.16 7.29
C ARG A 101 -4.25 -0.71 7.02
N HIS A 102 -3.14 -0.31 7.60
CA HIS A 102 -1.86 -1.00 7.55
C HIS A 102 -1.36 -1.32 8.95
N ARG A 103 -0.80 -2.53 9.12
CA ARG A 103 0.01 -2.88 10.27
C ARG A 103 1.47 -2.63 9.95
N CYS A 104 2.14 -1.86 10.78
CA CYS A 104 3.54 -1.50 10.63
C CYS A 104 4.34 -2.09 11.78
N ARG A 105 5.60 -2.44 11.50
CA ARG A 105 6.56 -2.88 12.50
C ARG A 105 7.93 -2.35 12.13
N VAL A 106 8.61 -1.72 13.07
CA VAL A 106 10.02 -1.34 12.93
C VAL A 106 10.87 -2.59 13.13
N ASP A 107 11.75 -2.90 12.20
CA ASP A 107 12.62 -4.07 12.36
C ASP A 107 13.66 -3.82 13.46
N GLY A 108 14.10 -4.90 14.10
CA GLY A 108 15.10 -4.85 15.17
C GLY A 108 16.54 -4.74 14.67
N GLN A 109 16.74 -4.73 13.35
CA GLN A 109 18.04 -4.77 12.71
C GLN A 109 18.23 -3.55 11.81
N ASP A 110 19.32 -2.83 12.06
CA ASP A 110 19.76 -1.79 11.13
C ASP A 110 20.17 -2.40 9.79
N LEU A 111 19.89 -1.66 8.72
CA LEU A 111 20.20 -2.03 7.37
C LEU A 111 21.18 -1.01 6.79
N ASP A 112 22.31 -1.47 6.25
CA ASP A 112 23.19 -0.61 5.44
C ASP A 112 22.59 -0.47 4.03
N PRO A 113 22.03 0.69 3.65
CA PRO A 113 21.37 0.86 2.37
C PRO A 113 22.34 0.75 1.20
N ARG A 114 23.61 1.15 1.35
CA ARG A 114 24.59 1.01 0.26
C ARG A 114 24.87 -0.46 -0.04
N ARG A 115 24.94 -1.29 1.00
CA ARG A 115 25.18 -2.72 0.85
C ARG A 115 23.97 -3.45 0.27
N VAL A 116 22.77 -3.16 0.77
CA VAL A 116 21.56 -3.91 0.38
C VAL A 116 20.93 -3.39 -0.90
N LEU A 117 20.92 -2.06 -1.10
CA LEU A 117 20.21 -1.39 -2.19
C LEU A 117 21.16 -0.83 -3.25
N GLY A 118 22.47 -0.78 -2.99
CA GLY A 118 23.45 -0.15 -3.87
C GLY A 118 23.40 1.39 -3.87
N THR A 119 22.47 2.00 -3.13
CA THR A 119 22.26 3.44 -3.04
C THR A 119 21.78 3.83 -1.64
N VAL A 120 21.88 5.12 -1.30
CA VAL A 120 21.25 5.70 -0.11
C VAL A 120 20.06 6.50 -0.60
N PRO A 121 18.81 6.02 -0.42
CA PRO A 121 17.65 6.77 -0.88
C PRO A 121 17.45 8.02 -0.01
N ASP A 122 17.05 9.11 -0.66
CA ASP A 122 16.72 10.38 -0.03
C ASP A 122 15.33 10.35 0.63
N ARG A 123 14.45 9.45 0.18
CA ARG A 123 13.11 9.20 0.72
C ARG A 123 12.94 7.75 1.21
N PRO A 124 11.96 7.46 2.07
CA PRO A 124 11.56 6.10 2.39
C PRO A 124 11.34 5.30 1.09
N LEU A 125 11.98 4.15 0.99
CA LEU A 125 11.98 3.38 -0.25
C LEU A 125 11.45 1.96 0.01
N PRO A 126 10.30 1.57 -0.59
CA PRO A 126 9.91 0.17 -0.63
C PRO A 126 10.87 -0.59 -1.54
N TYR A 127 11.55 -1.61 -1.01
CA TYR A 127 12.54 -2.39 -1.78
C TYR A 127 12.17 -3.88 -1.93
N TRP A 128 11.12 -4.33 -1.23
CA TRP A 128 10.59 -5.68 -1.35
C TRP A 128 9.09 -5.70 -1.08
N GLY A 129 8.39 -6.70 -1.61
CA GLY A 129 6.95 -6.82 -1.37
C GLY A 129 6.34 -8.12 -1.85
N TRP A 130 5.10 -8.36 -1.42
CA TRP A 130 4.29 -9.52 -1.77
C TRP A 130 2.80 -9.18 -1.78
N GLY A 131 2.00 -10.10 -2.32
CA GLY A 131 0.53 -10.01 -2.39
C GLY A 131 0.00 -9.05 -3.45
N VAL A 132 -1.26 -9.26 -3.82
CA VAL A 132 -2.00 -8.42 -4.79
C VAL A 132 -2.50 -7.18 -4.07
N ILE A 133 -2.17 -5.99 -4.59
CA ILE A 133 -2.72 -4.74 -4.07
C ILE A 133 -4.07 -4.48 -4.75
N PRO A 134 -5.18 -4.35 -4.01
CA PRO A 134 -6.44 -3.91 -4.59
C PRO A 134 -6.37 -2.43 -4.99
N ASP A 135 -7.02 -2.08 -6.10
CA ASP A 135 -7.29 -0.69 -6.48
C ASP A 135 -8.09 0.00 -5.37
N ALA A 136 -7.80 1.29 -5.15
CA ALA A 136 -8.40 2.08 -4.08
C ALA A 136 -9.94 2.16 -4.16
N TYR A 137 -10.51 2.05 -5.38
CA TYR A 137 -11.95 2.10 -5.61
C TYR A 137 -12.52 0.77 -6.15
N GLY A 138 -11.71 -0.29 -6.16
CA GLY A 138 -12.12 -1.61 -6.64
C GLY A 138 -12.21 -1.74 -8.16
N ARG A 139 -11.61 -0.81 -8.92
CA ARG A 139 -11.61 -0.86 -10.39
C ARG A 139 -10.77 -2.01 -10.92
N LEU A 140 -11.24 -2.63 -11.99
CA LEU A 140 -10.62 -3.78 -12.64
C LEU A 140 -9.84 -3.41 -13.91
N PHE A 141 -10.25 -2.34 -14.59
CA PHE A 141 -9.65 -1.85 -15.82
C PHE A 141 -9.81 -0.32 -15.93
N ASP A 142 -9.15 0.29 -16.91
CA ASP A 142 -9.25 1.73 -17.15
C ASP A 142 -10.67 2.10 -17.62
N GLY A 143 -11.29 3.08 -16.95
CA GLY A 143 -12.69 3.46 -17.19
C GLY A 143 -13.74 2.53 -16.57
N ASP A 144 -13.36 1.59 -15.70
CA ASP A 144 -14.31 0.77 -14.96
C ASP A 144 -15.24 1.63 -14.07
N ASP A 145 -16.52 1.63 -14.42
CA ASP A 145 -17.61 2.31 -13.72
C ASP A 145 -18.49 1.35 -12.90
N GLY A 146 -18.08 0.08 -12.79
CA GLY A 146 -18.79 -0.99 -12.12
C GLY A 146 -20.04 -1.49 -12.86
N GLN A 147 -20.34 -0.98 -14.05
CA GLN A 147 -21.46 -1.41 -14.90
C GLN A 147 -21.00 -1.94 -16.25
N THR A 148 -19.92 -1.35 -16.78
CA THR A 148 -19.32 -1.74 -18.05
C THR A 148 -18.73 -3.15 -17.92
N PRO A 149 -19.08 -4.09 -18.83
CA PRO A 149 -18.49 -5.41 -18.83
C PRO A 149 -16.96 -5.34 -18.96
N ILE A 150 -16.26 -6.27 -18.30
CA ILE A 150 -14.81 -6.41 -18.44
C ILE A 150 -14.49 -6.59 -19.94
N PRO A 151 -13.61 -5.77 -20.53
CA PRO A 151 -13.24 -5.88 -21.94
C PRO A 151 -12.64 -7.24 -22.28
N ASP A 152 -12.92 -7.75 -23.48
CA ASP A 152 -12.21 -8.89 -24.03
C ASP A 152 -10.71 -8.56 -24.18
N PRO A 153 -9.79 -9.53 -24.05
CA PRO A 153 -8.33 -9.30 -24.04
C PRO A 153 -7.72 -8.80 -25.36
N ASP A 154 -8.53 -8.38 -26.33
CA ASP A 154 -8.13 -8.26 -27.73
C ASP A 154 -7.88 -6.81 -28.15
N GLU A 155 -6.76 -6.25 -27.68
CA GLU A 155 -5.92 -5.45 -28.58
C GLU A 155 -4.63 -6.23 -28.85
N PRO A 156 -4.34 -6.61 -30.12
CA PRO A 156 -3.06 -7.21 -30.43
C PRO A 156 -1.96 -6.25 -29.98
N TRP A 157 -1.01 -6.76 -29.20
CA TRP A 157 0.13 -5.97 -28.75
C TRP A 157 0.75 -5.20 -29.93
N PRO A 158 1.26 -3.97 -29.73
CA PRO A 158 1.75 -3.13 -30.83
C PRO A 158 3.00 -3.67 -31.53
N TRP A 159 3.48 -4.87 -31.19
CA TRP A 159 4.65 -5.55 -31.72
C TRP A 159 4.33 -6.99 -32.15
N ALA A 160 4.99 -7.44 -33.23
CA ALA A 160 4.80 -8.79 -33.77
C ALA A 160 5.32 -9.89 -32.82
N ASN A 161 4.64 -11.05 -32.80
CA ASN A 161 4.89 -12.22 -31.92
C ASN A 161 4.46 -12.05 -30.47
N ALA A 162 3.35 -11.36 -30.25
CA ALA A 162 2.81 -11.23 -28.92
C ALA A 162 2.40 -12.58 -28.32
N PRO A 163 2.81 -12.92 -27.08
CA PRO A 163 2.42 -14.16 -26.46
C PRO A 163 0.91 -14.12 -26.18
N GLU A 164 0.25 -15.26 -26.41
CA GLU A 164 -1.10 -15.50 -25.90
C GLU A 164 -1.13 -15.26 -24.38
N PRO A 165 -2.19 -14.63 -23.83
CA PRO A 165 -2.31 -14.43 -22.39
C PRO A 165 -2.25 -15.78 -21.66
N SER A 166 -1.20 -16.01 -20.86
CA SER A 166 -1.05 -17.27 -20.11
C SER A 166 -1.76 -17.24 -18.75
N ILE A 167 -2.27 -16.08 -18.34
CA ILE A 167 -2.88 -15.86 -17.04
C ILE A 167 -4.17 -15.09 -17.22
N VAL A 168 -5.28 -15.62 -16.67
CA VAL A 168 -6.54 -14.88 -16.53
C VAL A 168 -6.82 -14.68 -15.05
N THR A 169 -7.12 -13.44 -14.72
CA THR A 169 -7.43 -13.00 -13.36
C THR A 169 -8.94 -12.94 -13.20
N TRP A 170 -9.49 -13.83 -12.38
CA TRP A 170 -10.91 -13.84 -12.05
C TRP A 170 -11.13 -13.01 -10.80
N HIS A 171 -11.88 -11.92 -10.94
CA HIS A 171 -12.30 -11.10 -9.82
C HIS A 171 -13.64 -11.63 -9.30
N HIS A 172 -13.65 -12.16 -8.08
CA HIS A 172 -14.89 -12.52 -7.40
C HIS A 172 -15.33 -11.35 -6.52
N PRO A 173 -16.55 -10.80 -6.73
CA PRO A 173 -17.05 -9.73 -5.88
C PRO A 173 -16.96 -10.10 -4.41
N GLY A 174 -16.27 -9.26 -3.64
CA GLY A 174 -16.27 -9.28 -2.19
C GLY A 174 -15.24 -10.17 -1.48
N HIS A 175 -14.43 -11.02 -2.13
CA HIS A 175 -13.54 -11.89 -1.34
C HIS A 175 -12.11 -12.16 -1.83
N TYR A 176 -11.77 -12.12 -3.12
CA TYR A 176 -10.38 -12.25 -3.57
C TYR A 176 -10.24 -12.16 -5.10
N THR A 177 -9.01 -11.85 -5.52
CA THR A 177 -8.56 -12.03 -6.89
C THR A 177 -7.99 -13.45 -7.05
N ARG A 178 -8.54 -14.26 -7.95
CA ARG A 178 -8.00 -15.61 -8.26
C ARG A 178 -7.27 -15.59 -9.60
N THR A 179 -5.96 -15.69 -9.53
CA THR A 179 -5.10 -15.86 -10.71
C THR A 179 -5.04 -17.34 -11.09
N ARG A 180 -5.43 -17.70 -12.32
CA ARG A 180 -5.26 -19.06 -12.88
C ARG A 180 -4.30 -19.04 -14.06
N ASN A 181 -3.44 -20.06 -14.13
CA ASN A 181 -2.52 -20.27 -15.24
C ASN A 181 -3.21 -21.13 -16.31
N HIS A 182 -3.27 -20.66 -17.56
CA HIS A 182 -3.97 -21.33 -18.66
C HIS A 182 -3.31 -22.64 -19.10
N ALA A 183 -2.04 -22.89 -18.74
CA ALA A 183 -1.31 -24.08 -19.17
C ALA A 183 -1.81 -25.40 -18.54
N THR A 184 -2.54 -25.34 -17.42
CA THR A 184 -2.96 -26.53 -16.64
C THR A 184 -4.32 -27.11 -17.01
N ASP A 185 -5.15 -26.42 -17.80
CA ASP A 185 -6.51 -26.88 -18.11
C ASP A 185 -6.62 -27.73 -19.39
N ARG A 186 -5.55 -27.84 -20.21
CA ARG A 186 -5.55 -28.72 -21.39
C ARG A 186 -5.31 -30.22 -21.09
N TYR A 187 -5.14 -30.60 -19.82
CA TYR A 187 -4.86 -31.98 -19.41
C TYR A 187 -5.92 -32.60 -18.51
N ASN A 188 -7.02 -31.89 -18.20
CA ASN A 188 -8.09 -32.36 -17.32
C ASN A 188 -9.49 -32.21 -17.97
N GLU A 189 -9.61 -32.45 -19.28
CA GLU A 189 -10.89 -32.73 -19.96
C GLU A 189 -10.97 -34.19 -20.40
#